data_AF-A0A2J4R145-F1
#
_entry.id   AF-A0A2J4R145-F1
#
_cell.length_a   1.000
_cell.length_b   1.000
_cell.length_c   1.000
_cell.angle_alpha   90.00
_cell.angle_beta   90.00
_cell.angle_gamma   90.00
#
_symmetry.space_group_name_H-M   'P 1'
#
loop_
_entity.id
_entity.type
_entity.pdbx_description
1 polymer ?
#
loop_
_entity_poly.entity_id
_entity_poly.type
_entity_poly.pdbx_seq_one_letter_code
_entity_poly.pdbx_strand_id
1 'polypeptide(L)' 'MYYRAAIMAEVIESLGDLPKEEITAELLLDGLTDEDMDLLDAELTGLKKKRMRVLPASQGSGEPPSSSDDSASAQTASKE' A
#
# COMPACT_ATOMS: atom_id res chain seq x y z
N MET A 1 12.58 7.06 -5.42
CA MET A 1 12.01 8.31 -5.96
C MET A 1 10.86 8.08 -6.94
N TYR A 2 10.86 7.05 -7.79
CA TYR A 2 9.80 6.81 -8.77
C TYR A 2 8.37 6.62 -8.21
N TYR A 3 8.25 6.03 -7.03
CA TYR A 3 6.94 5.84 -6.39
C TYR A 3 6.22 7.17 -6.08
N ARG A 4 6.96 8.19 -5.63
CA ARG A 4 6.38 9.50 -5.33
C ARG A 4 5.91 10.18 -6.60
N ALA A 5 6.70 10.15 -7.67
CA ALA A 5 6.32 10.70 -8.97
C ALA A 5 5.05 10.03 -9.54
N ALA A 6 4.95 8.70 -9.42
CA ALA A 6 3.75 7.97 -9.85
C ALA A 6 2.49 8.38 -9.07
N ILE A 7 2.60 8.59 -7.75
CA ILE A 7 1.49 9.09 -6.93
C ILE A 7 1.11 10.51 -7.34
N MET A 8 2.09 11.40 -7.51
CA MET A 8 1.81 12.78 -7.89
C MET A 8 1.10 12.86 -9.24
N ALA A 9 1.51 12.02 -10.21
CA ALA A 9 0.83 11.93 -11.49
C ALA A 9 -0.62 11.43 -11.37
N GLU A 10 -0.89 10.43 -10.53
CA GLU A 10 -2.27 9.96 -10.26
C GLU A 10 -3.13 11.06 -9.62
N VAL A 11 -2.56 11.85 -8.69
CA VAL A 11 -3.28 12.95 -8.03
C VAL A 11 -3.57 14.07 -9.02
N ILE A 12 -2.61 14.47 -9.85
CA ILE A 12 -2.77 15.52 -10.87
C ILE A 12 -3.85 15.12 -11.88
N GLU A 13 -3.82 13.89 -12.38
CA GLU A 13 -4.87 13.35 -13.26
C GLU A 13 -6.25 13.33 -12.57
N SER A 14 -6.31 13.07 -11.27
CA SER A 14 -7.59 13.07 -10.55
C SER A 14 -8.17 14.47 -10.31
N LEU A 15 -7.32 15.50 -10.32
CA LEU A 15 -7.69 16.88 -9.99
C LEU A 15 -8.21 17.65 -11.21
N GLY A 16 -7.80 17.28 -12.43
CA GLY A 16 -8.17 17.98 -13.65
C GLY A 16 -8.01 17.14 -14.92
N ASP A 17 -8.07 17.81 -16.07
CA ASP A 17 -8.15 17.14 -17.38
C ASP A 17 -6.77 16.90 -18.01
N LEU A 18 -5.69 17.05 -17.24
CA LEU A 18 -4.33 16.89 -17.75
C LEU A 18 -4.04 15.39 -17.93
N PRO A 19 -3.82 14.93 -19.17
CA PRO A 19 -3.59 13.51 -19.44
C PRO A 19 -2.22 13.07 -18.93
N LYS A 20 -2.07 11.78 -18.58
CA LYS A 20 -0.82 11.24 -18.00
C LYS A 20 0.41 11.47 -18.87
N GLU A 21 0.23 11.49 -20.18
CA GLU A 21 1.28 11.69 -21.17
C GLU A 21 1.89 13.10 -21.09
N GLU A 22 1.13 14.07 -20.60
CA GLU A 22 1.57 15.45 -20.38
C GLU A 22 2.19 15.67 -18.99
N ILE A 23 2.03 14.72 -18.06
CA ILE A 23 2.66 14.75 -16.74
C ILE A 23 4.11 14.25 -16.84
N THR A 24 5.00 15.15 -17.24
CA THR A 24 6.41 14.85 -17.42
C THR A 24 7.20 14.87 -16.11
N ALA A 25 8.39 14.26 -16.12
CA ALA A 25 9.30 14.35 -14.99
C ALA A 25 9.75 15.80 -14.71
N GLU A 26 9.92 16.61 -15.76
CA GLU A 26 10.28 18.02 -15.64
C GLU A 26 9.18 18.83 -14.93
N LEU A 27 7.91 18.57 -15.27
CA LEU A 27 6.78 19.18 -14.59
C LEU A 27 6.79 18.85 -13.09
N LEU A 28 7.00 17.58 -12.74
CA LEU A 28 6.98 17.12 -11.34
C LEU A 28 8.20 17.56 -10.52
N LEU A 29 9.32 17.90 -11.17
CA LEU A 29 10.54 18.34 -10.48
C LEU A 29 10.59 19.86 -10.32
N ASP A 30 10.29 20.59 -11.39
CA ASP A 30 10.56 22.04 -11.47
C ASP A 30 9.34 22.87 -11.92
N GLY A 31 8.26 22.23 -12.38
CA GLY A 31 7.10 22.90 -12.94
C GLY A 31 5.96 23.18 -11.93
N LEU A 32 6.09 22.72 -10.69
CA LEU A 32 5.09 22.92 -9.63
C LEU A 32 5.56 24.01 -8.66
N THR A 33 4.66 24.95 -8.36
CA THR A 33 4.89 25.95 -7.32
C THR A 33 4.67 25.34 -5.93
N ASP A 34 5.11 26.04 -4.88
CA ASP A 34 4.87 25.61 -3.51
C ASP A 34 3.36 25.52 -3.21
N GLU A 35 2.56 26.46 -3.74
CA GLU A 35 1.10 26.42 -3.63
C GLU A 35 0.47 25.21 -4.34
N ASP A 36 0.99 24.80 -5.49
CA ASP A 36 0.53 23.60 -6.20
C ASP A 36 0.83 22.35 -5.37
N MET A 37 2.00 22.29 -4.73
CA MET A 37 2.40 21.17 -3.88
C MET A 37 1.49 21.05 -2.65
N ASP A 38 1.13 22.17 -2.02
CA ASP A 38 0.17 22.19 -0.91
C ASP A 38 -1.21 21.65 -1.33
N LEU A 39 -1.68 22.02 -2.53
CA LEU A 39 -2.95 21.54 -3.07
C LEU A 39 -2.90 20.03 -3.35
N LEU A 40 -1.82 19.54 -3.94
CA LEU A 40 -1.63 18.12 -4.24
C LEU A 40 -1.54 17.28 -2.96
N ASP A 41 -0.88 17.77 -1.91
CA ASP A 41 -0.80 17.07 -0.63
C ASP A 41 -2.16 17.04 0.11
N ALA A 42 -2.95 18.10 -0.01
CA ALA A 42 -4.31 18.14 0.51
C ALA A 42 -5.21 17.11 -0.18
N GLU A 43 -5.15 17.03 -1.52
CA GLU A 43 -5.93 16.08 -2.31
C GLU A 43 -5.45 14.64 -2.06
N LEU A 44 -4.14 14.40 -2.01
CA LEU A 44 -3.57 13.10 -1.63
C LEU A 44 -4.04 12.64 -0.25
N THR A 45 -4.16 13.55 0.71
CA THR A 45 -4.71 13.26 2.04
C THR A 45 -6.20 12.91 1.98
N GLY A 46 -6.95 13.60 1.11
CA GLY A 46 -8.34 13.28 0.78
C GLY A 46 -8.49 11.89 0.16
N LEU A 47 -7.69 11.55 -0.85
CA LEU A 47 -7.67 10.23 -1.48
C LEU A 47 -7.26 9.13 -0.51
N LYS A 48 -6.25 9.35 0.36
CA LYS A 48 -5.87 8.36 1.40
C LYS A 48 -7.02 8.05 2.35
N LYS A 49 -7.81 9.06 2.75
CA LYS A 49 -9.03 8.84 3.56
C LYS A 49 -10.09 8.03 2.82
N LYS A 50 -10.23 8.20 1.50
CA LYS A 50 -11.13 7.40 0.66
C LYS A 50 -10.63 5.95 0.53
N ARG A 51 -9.33 5.75 0.27
CA ARG A 51 -8.69 4.42 0.16
C ARG A 51 -8.77 3.63 1.47
N MET A 52 -8.54 4.27 2.63
CA MET A 52 -8.70 3.62 3.94
C MET A 52 -10.14 3.21 4.25
N ARG A 53 -11.14 3.94 3.75
CA ARG A 53 -12.55 3.55 3.90
C ARG A 53 -12.93 2.32 3.06
N VAL A 54 -12.18 2.05 2.00
CA VAL A 54 -12.42 0.94 1.06
C VAL A 54 -11.60 -0.31 1.39
N LEU A 55 -10.64 -0.24 2.32
CA LEU A 55 -10.10 -1.45 2.94
C LEU A 55 -11.16 -1.99 3.92
N PRO A 56 -11.88 -3.10 3.61
CA PRO A 56 -12.44 -3.87 4.69
C PRO A 56 -11.27 -4.27 5.58
N ALA A 57 -11.45 -4.16 6.90
CA ALA A 57 -10.51 -4.71 7.87
C ALA A 57 -10.04 -6.06 7.35
N SER A 58 -8.71 -6.20 7.22
CA SER A 58 -7.99 -7.43 6.92
C SER A 58 -8.89 -8.63 7.23
N GLN A 59 -9.44 -9.27 6.20
CA GLN A 59 -9.96 -10.62 6.39
C GLN A 59 -8.75 -11.39 6.87
N GLY A 60 -8.77 -11.68 8.17
CA GLY A 60 -7.69 -12.37 8.84
C GLY A 60 -7.34 -13.59 8.01
N SER A 61 -6.04 -13.81 7.83
CA SER A 61 -5.53 -15.12 7.50
C SER A 61 -6.10 -16.08 8.54
N GLY A 62 -7.22 -16.72 8.20
CA GLY A 62 -7.73 -17.87 8.91
C GLY A 62 -6.80 -19.02 8.58
N GLU A 63 -5.58 -18.97 9.11
CA GLU A 63 -4.80 -20.19 9.26
C GLU A 63 -5.64 -21.11 10.15
N PRO A 64 -6.06 -22.30 9.68
CA PRO A 64 -6.59 -23.29 10.59
C PRO A 64 -5.47 -23.63 11.59
N PRO A 65 -5.77 -23.85 12.88
CA PRO A 65 -4.75 -24.34 13.79
C PRO A 65 -4.23 -25.66 13.24
N SER A 66 -2.96 -25.67 12.84
CA SER A 66 -2.25 -26.86 12.39
C SER A 66 -2.21 -27.84 13.57
N SER A 67 -3.13 -28.81 13.60
CA SER A 67 -3.13 -29.88 14.58
C SER A 67 -1.99 -30.84 14.26
N SER A 68 -0.81 -30.56 14.81
CA SER A 68 0.33 -31.47 14.74
C SER A 68 0.35 -32.30 16.03
N ASP A 69 -0.53 -33.29 16.10
CA ASP A 69 -0.47 -34.33 17.13
C ASP A 69 0.31 -35.51 16.55
N ASP A 70 1.63 -35.53 16.79
CA ASP A 70 2.44 -36.74 16.67
C ASP A 70 3.55 -36.66 17.71
N SER A 71 3.26 -37.16 18.90
CA SER A 71 4.27 -37.50 19.91
C SER A 71 4.32 -39.02 20.04
N ALA A 72 4.81 -39.69 19.00
CA ALA A 72 5.35 -41.04 19.14
C ALA A 72 6.75 -40.96 19.80
N SER A 73 6.79 -40.82 21.13
CA SER A 73 8.02 -41.04 21.91
C SER A 73 8.03 -42.45 22.46
N ALA A 74 8.64 -43.36 21.70
CA ALA A 74 8.99 -44.70 22.13
C ALA A 74 10.01 -44.64 23.27
N GLN A 75 9.63 -45.12 24.46
CA GLN A 75 10.57 -45.34 25.55
C GLN A 75 10.98 -46.81 25.56
N THR A 76 12.25 -47.04 25.26
CA THR A 76 12.95 -48.32 25.38
C THR A 76 12.96 -48.78 26.83
N ALA A 77 12.54 -50.01 27.11
CA ALA A 77 12.85 -50.69 28.36
C ALA A 77 13.65 -51.96 28.04
N SER A 78 14.97 -51.87 28.27
CA SER A 78 15.87 -53.00 28.34
C SER A 78 15.89 -53.56 29.78
N LYS A 79 15.67 -54.88 29.89
CA LYS A 79 16.31 -55.84 30.81
C LYS A 79 16.02 -55.77 32.32
N GLU A 80 15.35 -56.81 32.83
CA GLU A 80 15.98 -57.91 33.60
C GLU A 80 15.16 -59.19 33.46
#